data_AF-A0A243Q3Y4-F1
#
_entry.id   AF-A0A243Q3Y4-F1
#
_cell.length_a   1.000
_cell.length_b   1.000
_cell.length_c   1.000
_cell.angle_alpha   90.00
_cell.angle_beta   90.00
_cell.angle_gamma   90.00
#
_symmetry.space_group_name_H-M   'P 1'
#
loop_
_entity.id
_entity.type
_entity.pdbx_description
1 polymer ?
#
loop_
_entity_poly.entity_id
_entity_poly.type
_entity_poly.pdbx_seq_one_letter_code
_entity_poly.pdbx_strand_id
1 'polypeptide(L)' 'MTELQERLLRIPDVYRDGSTSGRYDPALTAAVARFQLWYGIRGDETGVYGNDTRLALESRTAPVVD' A
#
# COMPACT_ATOMS: atom_id res chain seq x y z
N MET A 1 -9.68 -3.93 2.69
CA MET A 1 -9.15 -3.93 1.31
C MET A 1 -9.31 -2.57 0.65
N THR A 2 -10.50 -1.96 0.66
CA THR A 2 -10.67 -0.58 0.18
C THR A 2 -9.75 0.41 0.90
N GLU A 3 -9.59 0.30 2.22
CA GLU A 3 -8.66 1.16 2.96
C GLU A 3 -7.18 1.02 2.52
N LEU A 4 -6.72 -0.19 2.17
CA LEU A 4 -5.37 -0.38 1.61
C LEU A 4 -5.23 0.37 0.28
N GLN A 5 -6.23 0.23 -0.61
CA GLN A 5 -6.24 0.89 -1.91
C GLN A 5 -6.25 2.42 -1.76
N GLU A 6 -7.09 2.95 -0.86
CA GLU A 6 -7.17 4.38 -0.56
C GLU A 6 -5.85 4.93 0.02
N ARG A 7 -5.20 4.18 0.91
CA ARG A 7 -3.90 4.58 1.45
C ARG A 7 -2.80 4.55 0.39
N LEU A 8 -2.75 3.53 -0.47
CA LEU A 8 -1.77 3.48 -1.56
C LEU A 8 -1.98 4.57 -2.61
N LEU A 9 -3.22 5.04 -2.83
CA LEU A 9 -3.49 6.20 -3.68
C LEU A 9 -2.94 7.52 -3.12
N ARG A 10 -2.72 7.60 -1.81
CA ARG A 10 -2.07 8.77 -1.16
C ARG A 10 -0.54 8.74 -1.31
N ILE A 11 0.04 7.61 -1.73
CA ILE A 11 1.47 7.50 -1.97
C ILE A 11 1.74 7.80 -3.45
N PRO A 12 2.49 8.87 -3.77
CA PRO A 12 2.80 9.21 -5.15
C PRO A 12 3.36 8.02 -5.92
N ASP A 13 2.86 7.80 -7.14
CA ASP A 13 3.40 6.86 -8.12
C ASP A 13 3.38 5.36 -7.73
N VAL A 14 2.78 5.01 -6.58
CA VAL A 14 2.70 3.62 -6.09
C VAL A 14 1.48 2.89 -6.63
N TYR A 15 0.30 3.51 -6.61
CA TYR A 15 -0.96 2.92 -7.11
C TYR A 15 -1.74 3.90 -7.99
N ARG A 16 -1.02 4.60 -8.88
CA ARG A 16 -1.60 5.58 -9.79
C ARG A 16 -2.73 4.96 -10.61
N ASP A 17 -3.88 5.64 -10.67
CA ASP A 17 -5.10 5.21 -11.36
C ASP A 17 -5.67 3.87 -10.88
N GLY A 18 -5.24 3.40 -9.70
CA GLY A 18 -5.72 2.18 -9.08
C GLY A 18 -7.18 2.28 -8.64
N SER A 19 -7.90 1.17 -8.66
CA SER A 19 -9.31 1.14 -8.21
C SER A 19 -9.40 0.94 -6.69
N THR A 20 -10.48 1.44 -6.08
CA THR A 20 -10.84 1.19 -4.67
C THR A 20 -11.93 0.12 -4.51
N SER A 21 -12.04 -0.79 -5.48
CA SER A 21 -13.12 -1.80 -5.55
C SER A 21 -13.09 -2.88 -4.46
N GLY A 22 -12.09 -2.85 -3.56
CA GLY A 22 -11.93 -3.81 -2.47
C GLY A 22 -11.38 -5.17 -2.89
N ARG A 23 -11.07 -5.37 -4.18
CA ARG A 23 -10.46 -6.60 -4.71
C ARG A 23 -8.94 -6.57 -4.61
N TYR A 24 -8.37 -7.70 -4.19
CA TYR A 24 -6.92 -7.93 -4.21
C TYR A 24 -6.52 -8.51 -5.56
N ASP A 25 -6.35 -7.64 -6.54
CA ASP A 25 -6.03 -8.01 -7.93
C ASP A 25 -4.52 -7.87 -8.22
N PRO A 26 -4.04 -8.31 -9.40
CA PRO A 26 -2.64 -8.19 -9.76
C PRO A 26 -2.10 -6.74 -9.76
N ALA A 27 -2.96 -5.75 -10.01
CA ALA A 27 -2.56 -4.35 -9.97
C ALA A 27 -2.30 -3.91 -8.52
N LEU A 28 -3.12 -4.35 -7.57
CA LEU A 28 -2.90 -4.10 -6.15
C LEU A 28 -1.66 -4.84 -5.63
N THR A 29 -1.43 -6.09 -6.03
CA THR A 29 -0.20 -6.83 -5.73
C THR A 29 1.05 -6.08 -6.22
N ALA A 30 1.01 -5.56 -7.45
CA ALA A 30 2.12 -4.79 -8.02
C ALA A 30 2.37 -3.47 -7.29
N ALA A 31 1.31 -2.80 -6.83
CA ALA A 31 1.43 -1.59 -6.03
C ALA A 31 2.05 -1.85 -4.66
N VAL A 32 1.63 -2.93 -3.99
CA VAL A 32 2.22 -3.36 -2.72
C VAL A 32 3.71 -3.68 -2.90
N ALA A 33 4.08 -4.39 -3.98
CA ALA A 33 5.47 -4.71 -4.28
C ALA A 33 6.32 -3.44 -4.55
N ARG A 34 5.78 -2.47 -5.30
CA ARG A 34 6.47 -1.19 -5.54
C ARG A 34 6.65 -0.40 -4.24
N PHE A 35 5.63 -0.35 -3.39
CA PHE A 35 5.71 0.29 -2.08
C PHE A 35 6.80 -0.36 -1.21
N GLN A 36 6.80 -1.69 -1.09
CA GLN A 36 7.82 -2.43 -0.33
C GLN A 36 9.24 -2.13 -0.84
N LEU A 37 9.43 -2.14 -2.16
CA LEU A 37 10.72 -1.83 -2.78
C LEU A 37 11.20 -0.42 -2.43
N TRP A 38 10.33 0.59 -2.55
CA TRP A 38 10.71 2.00 -2.36
C TRP A 38 11.01 2.34 -0.91
N TYR A 39 10.31 1.72 0.04
CA TYR A 39 10.47 1.99 1.46
C TYR A 39 11.32 0.94 2.18
N GLY A 40 11.95 0.02 1.45
CA GLY A 40 12.90 -0.96 1.98
C GLY A 40 12.28 -1.92 3.00
N ILE A 41 11.00 -2.25 2.84
CA ILE A 41 10.28 -3.14 3.75
C ILE A 41 10.76 -4.57 3.52
N ARG A 42 11.19 -5.23 4.59
CA ARG A 42 11.68 -6.61 4.61
C ARG A 42 10.89 -7.37 5.68
N GLY A 43 10.50 -8.61 5.41
CA GLY A 43 9.76 -9.44 6.37
C GLY A 43 8.45 -9.99 5.80
N ASP A 44 7.79 -9.21 4.94
CA ASP A 44 6.64 -9.66 4.16
C ASP A 44 7.08 -10.19 2.78
N GLU A 45 6.31 -11.14 2.24
CA GLU A 45 6.44 -11.57 0.85
C GLU A 45 6.19 -10.40 -0.12
N THR A 46 6.90 -10.41 -1.26
CA THR A 46 6.74 -9.35 -2.26
C THR A 46 5.31 -9.28 -2.79
N GLY A 47 4.70 -8.11 -2.69
CA GLY A 47 3.32 -7.88 -3.10
C GLY A 47 2.28 -8.35 -2.09
N VAL A 48 2.67 -8.82 -0.91
CA VAL A 48 1.76 -9.21 0.18
C VAL A 48 1.64 -8.09 1.19
N TYR A 49 0.40 -7.72 1.54
CA TYR A 49 0.11 -6.70 2.55
C TYR A 49 0.12 -7.31 3.96
N GLY A 50 1.30 -7.73 4.40
CA GLY A 50 1.54 -8.26 5.74
C GLY A 50 1.73 -7.17 6.79
N ASN A 51 2.21 -7.56 7.97
CA ASN A 51 2.25 -6.67 9.13
C ASN A 51 3.24 -5.50 8.95
N ASP A 52 4.43 -5.78 8.42
CA ASP A 52 5.47 -4.77 8.27
C ASP A 52 5.07 -3.74 7.20
N THR A 53 4.48 -4.22 6.11
CA THR A 53 3.93 -3.40 5.03
C THR A 53 2.78 -2.53 5.54
N ARG A 54 1.89 -3.10 6.35
CA ARG A 54 0.77 -2.38 6.98
C ARG A 54 1.25 -1.26 7.89
N LEU A 55 2.16 -1.55 8.82
CA LEU A 55 2.70 -0.54 9.74
C LEU A 55 3.37 0.62 9.00
N ALA A 56 4.17 0.30 7.97
CA ALA A 56 4.83 1.31 7.15
C ALA A 56 3.84 2.17 6.35
N LEU A 57 2.78 1.57 5.78
CA LEU A 57 1.78 2.32 5.02
C LEU A 57 0.91 3.19 5.94
N GLU A 58 0.46 2.64 7.06
CA GLU A 58 -0.40 3.35 8.01
C GLU A 58 0.30 4.56 8.62
N SER A 59 1.56 4.43 9.01
CA SER A 59 2.36 5.55 9.56
C SER A 59 2.55 6.72 8.59
N ARG A 60 2.48 6.48 7.27
CA ARG A 60 2.63 7.52 6.23
C ARG A 60 1.31 8.13 5.78
N THR A 61 0.21 7.49 6.12
CA THR A 61 -1.12 7.85 5.62
C THR A 61 -2.11 8.13 6.75
N ALA A 62 -1.62 8.21 7.98
CA ALA A 62 -2.38 8.63 9.14
C ALA A 62 -3.03 10.00 8.88
N PRO A 63 -4.27 10.23 9.32
CA PRO A 63 -4.87 11.54 9.28
C PRO A 63 -4.00 12.54 10.03
N VAL A 64 -3.86 13.75 9.48
CA VAL A 64 -3.36 14.88 10.28
C VAL A 64 -4.42 15.14 11.35
N VAL A 65 -4.03 15.08 12.61
CA VAL A 65 -4.87 15.55 13.73
C VAL A 65 -4.61 17.06 13.87
N ASP A 66 -5.66 17.86 13.77
CA ASP A 66 -5.63 19.30 14.05
C ASP A 66 -5.49 19.58 15.56
#